data_AF-A0A6J5JV91-F1
#
_entry.id   AF-A0A6J5JV91-F1
#
_cell.length_a   1.000
_cell.length_b   1.000
_cell.length_c   1.000
_cell.angle_alpha   90.00
_cell.angle_beta   90.00
_cell.angle_gamma   90.00
#
_symmetry.space_group_name_H-M   'P 1'
#
loop_
_entity.id
_entity.type
_entity.pdbx_description
1 polymer ?
#
loop_
_entity_poly.entity_id
_entity_poly.type
_entity_poly.pdbx_seq_one_letter_code
_entity_poly.pdbx_strand_id
1 'polypeptide(L)'
;MGDFVSTGLHGEAVIYQAESFGALLSCLMAHARGDVCRARLVSEVLSVGTVRVAGDNPAVIIPPWHPERMKALAVKSRRVAGFATHLLSSGSILYGDREIFMRELSDEIAHPFYPEIAVLKRAGAPMLVSESSTVNGYSLLESPTRGTEDAMTDVDPAAAAKQARELLERYVGLQPHEASNLSVVLYNADAAELPLATVRELSSIQTDGRLQCSVSVRHSDPAKLRSVYGELVNKAGDDPEAMSQA
;
A
#
# COMPACT_ATOMS: atom_id res chain seq x y z
N MET A 1 15.53 29.13 2.62
CA MET A 1 14.43 28.78 3.55
C MET A 1 13.27 29.79 3.52
N GLY A 2 13.51 31.08 3.19
CA GLY A 2 12.42 32.07 3.09
C GLY A 2 11.32 31.71 2.08
N ASP A 3 11.68 31.12 0.95
CA ASP A 3 10.74 30.70 -0.11
C ASP A 3 9.64 29.74 0.42
N PHE A 4 10.03 28.61 1.03
CA PHE A 4 9.07 27.66 1.60
C PHE A 4 8.17 28.27 2.68
N VAL A 5 8.71 29.18 3.50
CA VAL A 5 7.90 29.87 4.52
C VAL A 5 6.89 30.83 3.88
N SER A 6 7.24 31.47 2.75
CA SER A 6 6.36 32.42 2.07
C SER A 6 5.32 31.77 1.14
N THR A 7 5.68 30.72 0.41
CA THR A 7 4.86 30.13 -0.67
C THR A 7 4.55 28.65 -0.45
N GLY A 8 5.04 28.05 0.64
CA GLY A 8 4.81 26.64 0.97
C GLY A 8 5.30 25.69 -0.12
N LEU A 9 4.53 24.62 -0.35
CA LEU A 9 4.78 23.59 -1.36
C LEU A 9 4.73 24.11 -2.81
N HIS A 10 4.24 25.33 -3.04
CA HIS A 10 4.23 25.90 -4.38
C HIS A 10 5.61 26.45 -4.78
N GLY A 11 6.47 26.76 -3.81
CA GLY A 11 7.82 27.29 -4.06
C GLY A 11 8.73 26.34 -4.84
N GLU A 12 9.65 26.90 -5.60
CA GLU A 12 10.62 26.12 -6.40
C GLU A 12 11.68 25.45 -5.52
N ALA A 13 11.90 25.92 -4.28
CA ALA A 13 12.89 25.35 -3.37
C ALA A 13 12.68 23.85 -3.12
N VAL A 14 11.42 23.38 -3.08
CA VAL A 14 11.08 21.96 -2.85
C VAL A 14 11.46 21.10 -4.06
N ILE A 15 11.17 21.59 -5.27
CA ILE A 15 11.52 20.91 -6.51
C ILE A 15 13.04 20.85 -6.66
N TYR A 16 13.71 21.99 -6.47
CA TYR A 16 15.16 22.09 -6.53
C TYR A 16 15.88 21.16 -5.54
N GLN A 17 15.34 21.03 -4.32
CA GLN A 17 15.89 20.09 -3.33
C GLN A 17 15.81 18.65 -3.81
N ALA A 18 14.66 18.23 -4.35
CA ALA A 18 14.47 16.87 -4.83
C ALA A 18 15.33 16.58 -6.07
N GLU A 19 15.45 17.53 -7.00
CA GLU A 19 16.37 17.42 -8.14
C GLU A 19 17.83 17.32 -7.69
N SER A 20 18.24 18.12 -6.72
CA SER A 20 19.59 18.06 -6.13
C SER A 20 19.86 16.73 -5.45
N PHE A 21 18.85 16.17 -4.75
CA PHE A 21 18.92 14.84 -4.16
C PHE A 21 19.06 13.75 -5.23
N GLY A 22 18.28 13.82 -6.31
CA GLY A 22 18.42 12.92 -7.46
C GLY A 22 19.80 13.02 -8.12
N ALA A 23 20.33 14.23 -8.33
CA ALA A 23 21.66 14.45 -8.88
C ALA A 23 22.76 13.85 -7.99
N LEU A 24 22.62 13.96 -6.67
CA LEU A 24 23.51 13.30 -5.71
C LEU A 24 23.48 11.77 -5.86
N LEU A 25 22.28 11.17 -5.97
CA LEU A 25 22.14 9.73 -6.17
C LEU A 25 22.79 9.28 -7.50
N SER A 26 22.57 10.00 -8.59
CA SER A 26 23.21 9.72 -9.88
C SER A 26 24.74 9.82 -9.81
N CYS A 27 25.26 10.84 -9.11
CA CYS A 27 26.69 11.02 -8.88
C CYS A 27 27.27 9.83 -8.09
N LEU A 28 26.60 9.39 -7.03
CA LEU A 28 27.01 8.21 -6.26
C LEU A 28 27.02 6.94 -7.11
N MET A 29 26.03 6.72 -7.97
CA MET A 29 26.02 5.57 -8.87
C MET A 29 27.22 5.54 -9.81
N ALA A 30 27.66 6.71 -10.31
CA ALA A 30 28.79 6.83 -11.23
C ALA A 30 30.16 6.72 -10.51
N HIS A 31 30.28 7.31 -9.31
CA HIS A 31 31.57 7.56 -8.67
C HIS A 31 31.84 6.71 -7.42
N ALA A 32 30.83 6.20 -6.71
CA ALA A 32 31.01 5.34 -5.54
C ALA A 32 31.35 3.89 -5.95
N ARG A 33 32.52 3.72 -6.56
CA ARG A 33 33.04 2.41 -6.99
C ARG A 33 33.50 1.59 -5.79
N GLY A 34 33.24 0.29 -5.83
CA GLY A 34 33.63 -0.67 -4.79
C GLY A 34 32.57 -0.91 -3.71
N ASP A 35 32.59 -2.11 -3.15
CA ASP A 35 31.54 -2.61 -2.24
C ASP A 35 31.46 -1.82 -0.93
N VAL A 36 32.60 -1.35 -0.41
CA VAL A 36 32.67 -0.54 0.81
C VAL A 36 31.98 0.81 0.62
N CYS A 37 32.24 1.48 -0.51
CA CYS A 37 31.60 2.75 -0.85
C CYS A 37 30.08 2.58 -1.01
N ARG A 38 29.64 1.51 -1.67
CA ARG A 38 28.21 1.19 -1.81
C ARG A 38 27.55 0.86 -0.48
N ALA A 39 28.18 0.03 0.35
CA ALA A 39 27.62 -0.41 1.63
C ALA A 39 27.54 0.71 2.68
N ARG A 40 28.48 1.66 2.65
CA ARG A 40 28.56 2.77 3.62
C ARG A 40 27.96 4.05 3.05
N LEU A 41 28.57 4.64 2.03
CA LEU A 41 28.18 5.96 1.54
C LEU A 41 26.78 5.97 0.93
N VAL A 42 26.49 5.04 0.00
CA VAL A 42 25.17 4.99 -0.65
C VAL A 42 24.07 4.69 0.37
N SER A 43 24.32 3.78 1.31
CA SER A 43 23.36 3.47 2.37
C SER A 43 23.05 4.65 3.28
N GLU A 44 24.03 5.52 3.58
CA GLU A 44 23.79 6.71 4.40
C GLU A 44 23.01 7.77 3.62
N VAL A 45 23.26 7.93 2.32
CA VAL A 45 22.49 8.87 1.52
C VAL A 45 21.05 8.40 1.31
N LEU A 46 20.83 7.10 1.14
CA LEU A 46 19.48 6.51 1.07
C LEU A 46 18.70 6.57 2.39
N SER A 47 19.38 6.80 3.53
CA SER A 47 18.69 6.95 4.82
C SER A 47 18.13 8.37 5.02
N VAL A 48 18.57 9.34 4.21
CA VAL A 48 18.16 10.74 4.31
C VAL A 48 16.64 10.86 4.15
N GLY A 49 16.00 11.49 5.12
CA GLY A 49 14.55 11.69 5.11
C GLY A 49 13.75 10.43 5.38
N THR A 50 14.36 9.34 5.87
CA THR A 50 13.66 8.12 6.29
C THR A 50 13.75 7.94 7.81
N VAL A 51 12.80 7.21 8.39
CA VAL A 51 12.80 6.83 9.79
C VAL A 51 12.82 5.30 9.87
N ARG A 52 13.73 4.73 10.66
CA ARG A 52 13.82 3.26 10.82
C ARG A 52 13.08 2.83 12.08
N VAL A 53 12.26 1.81 11.95
CA VAL A 53 11.61 1.13 13.07
C VAL A 53 12.46 -0.08 13.43
N ALA A 54 12.94 -0.12 14.68
CA ALA A 54 13.69 -1.24 15.23
C ALA A 54 12.75 -2.18 16.01
N GLY A 55 13.08 -3.47 16.02
CA GLY A 55 12.30 -4.49 16.72
C GLY A 55 12.28 -5.81 15.94
N ASP A 56 11.34 -6.68 16.32
CA ASP A 56 11.17 -8.02 15.73
C ASP A 56 10.72 -7.97 14.27
N ASN A 57 9.94 -6.95 13.90
CA ASN A 57 9.60 -6.66 12.51
C ASN A 57 10.17 -5.29 12.08
N PRO A 58 11.38 -5.26 11.49
CA PRO A 58 12.02 -4.01 11.12
C PRO A 58 11.36 -3.42 9.87
N ALA A 59 11.05 -2.12 9.92
CA ALA A 59 10.35 -1.39 8.86
C ALA A 59 10.96 0.00 8.64
N VAL A 60 10.58 0.65 7.54
CA VAL A 60 10.98 2.02 7.23
C VAL A 60 9.74 2.89 7.12
N ILE A 61 9.71 4.00 7.85
CA ILE A 61 8.70 5.03 7.68
C ILE A 61 9.27 6.10 6.75
N ILE A 62 8.51 6.44 5.72
CA ILE A 62 8.79 7.57 4.85
C ILE A 62 7.89 8.74 5.25
N PRO A 63 8.42 9.76 5.93
CA PRO A 63 7.66 10.92 6.34
C PRO A 63 7.34 11.89 5.18
N PRO A 64 6.40 12.82 5.38
CA PRO A 64 6.00 13.81 4.36
C PRO A 64 7.13 14.74 3.94
N TRP A 65 8.16 14.94 4.78
CA TRP A 65 9.32 15.79 4.49
C TRP A 65 10.47 15.07 3.78
N HIS A 66 10.32 13.82 3.37
CA HIS A 66 11.30 13.15 2.52
C HIS A 66 11.44 13.91 1.18
N PRO A 67 12.66 14.09 0.60
CA PRO A 67 12.85 14.92 -0.59
C PRO A 67 11.92 14.56 -1.76
N GLU A 68 11.87 13.27 -2.11
CA GLU A 68 10.98 12.77 -3.17
C GLU A 68 9.49 12.91 -2.81
N ARG A 69 9.14 12.84 -1.51
CA ARG A 69 7.76 12.97 -1.04
C ARG A 69 7.30 14.43 -1.11
N MET A 70 8.15 15.37 -0.73
CA MET A 70 7.84 16.79 -0.87
C MET A 70 7.71 17.20 -2.33
N LYS A 71 8.51 16.65 -3.25
CA LYS A 71 8.32 16.82 -4.70
C LYS A 71 6.95 16.31 -5.13
N ALA A 72 6.57 15.10 -4.73
CA ALA A 72 5.26 14.53 -5.04
C ALA A 72 4.11 15.43 -4.52
N LEU A 73 4.20 15.90 -3.27
CA LEU A 73 3.22 16.80 -2.67
C LEU A 73 3.14 18.15 -3.39
N ALA A 74 4.28 18.72 -3.80
CA ALA A 74 4.34 19.96 -4.58
C ALA A 74 3.66 19.79 -5.96
N VAL A 75 3.94 18.69 -6.66
CA VAL A 75 3.31 18.37 -7.95
C VAL A 75 1.80 18.17 -7.80
N LYS A 76 1.35 17.39 -6.80
CA LYS A 76 -0.08 17.23 -6.49
C LYS A 76 -0.75 18.57 -6.22
N SER A 77 -0.13 19.40 -5.38
CA SER A 77 -0.66 20.72 -5.04
C SER A 77 -0.80 21.62 -6.27
N ARG A 78 0.20 21.62 -7.16
CA ARG A 78 0.17 22.37 -8.43
C ARG A 78 -0.93 21.86 -9.36
N ARG A 79 -1.12 20.53 -9.45
CA ARG A 79 -2.20 19.93 -10.25
C ARG A 79 -3.59 20.31 -9.74
N VAL A 80 -3.82 20.20 -8.43
CA VAL A 80 -5.11 20.58 -7.81
C VAL A 80 -5.37 22.07 -7.99
N ALA A 81 -4.37 22.93 -7.77
CA ALA A 81 -4.51 24.37 -7.98
C ALA A 81 -4.78 24.72 -9.45
N GLY A 82 -4.07 24.07 -10.38
CA GLY A 82 -4.28 24.23 -11.82
C GLY A 82 -5.68 23.79 -12.24
N PHE A 83 -6.14 22.65 -11.73
CA PHE A 83 -7.49 22.16 -11.95
C PHE A 83 -8.54 23.14 -11.40
N ALA A 84 -8.42 23.58 -10.15
CA ALA A 84 -9.33 24.57 -9.56
C ALA A 84 -9.36 25.88 -10.36
N THR A 85 -8.19 26.35 -10.81
CA THR A 85 -8.10 27.55 -11.66
C THR A 85 -8.83 27.35 -12.98
N HIS A 86 -8.65 26.19 -13.63
CA HIS A 86 -9.34 25.85 -14.86
C HIS A 86 -10.86 25.80 -14.66
N LEU A 87 -11.34 25.24 -13.54
CA LEU A 87 -12.77 25.21 -13.21
C LEU A 87 -13.38 26.60 -13.04
N LEU A 88 -12.64 27.52 -12.42
CA LEU A 88 -13.13 28.86 -12.10
C LEU A 88 -13.02 29.86 -13.25
N SER A 89 -12.10 29.63 -14.19
CA SER A 89 -11.81 30.56 -15.29
C SER A 89 -12.43 30.18 -16.64
N SER A 90 -12.86 28.93 -16.80
CA SER A 90 -13.38 28.43 -18.09
C SER A 90 -14.86 28.78 -18.25
N GLY A 91 -15.22 29.39 -19.39
CA GLY A 91 -16.61 29.70 -19.73
C GLY A 91 -17.50 28.47 -20.01
N SER A 92 -16.87 27.33 -20.35
CA SER A 92 -17.51 26.02 -20.42
C SER A 92 -16.46 24.94 -20.16
N ILE A 93 -16.86 23.87 -19.48
CA ILE A 93 -16.00 22.72 -19.19
C ILE A 93 -16.68 21.49 -19.77
N LEU A 94 -16.03 20.85 -20.72
CA LEU A 94 -16.51 19.62 -21.34
C LEU A 94 -15.96 18.44 -20.53
N TYR A 95 -16.83 17.82 -19.74
CA TYR A 95 -16.55 16.52 -19.15
C TYR A 95 -17.04 15.43 -20.10
N GLY A 96 -16.24 14.37 -20.29
CA GLY A 96 -16.77 13.13 -20.85
C GLY A 96 -17.77 12.52 -19.86
N ASP A 97 -17.25 12.12 -18.69
CA ASP A 97 -18.03 11.76 -17.51
C ASP A 97 -17.40 12.42 -16.28
N ARG A 98 -18.17 13.25 -15.58
CA ARG A 98 -17.68 14.02 -14.43
C ARG A 98 -17.37 13.11 -13.23
N GLU A 99 -18.16 12.08 -13.00
CA GLU A 99 -18.00 11.21 -11.82
C GLU A 99 -16.76 10.35 -11.96
N ILE A 100 -16.54 9.79 -13.16
CA ILE A 100 -15.32 9.03 -13.47
C ILE A 100 -14.10 9.92 -13.32
N PHE A 101 -14.11 11.12 -13.92
CA PHE A 101 -12.97 12.05 -13.84
C PHE A 101 -12.64 12.43 -12.39
N MET A 102 -13.65 12.79 -11.58
CA MET A 102 -13.42 13.20 -10.19
C MET A 102 -12.91 12.05 -9.32
N ARG A 103 -13.41 10.82 -9.56
CA ARG A 103 -12.92 9.63 -8.89
C ARG A 103 -11.45 9.37 -9.23
N GLU A 104 -11.10 9.36 -10.53
CA GLU A 104 -9.71 9.16 -10.98
C GLU A 104 -8.77 10.23 -10.41
N LEU A 105 -9.18 11.49 -10.40
CA LEU A 105 -8.40 12.58 -9.80
C LEU A 105 -8.21 12.37 -8.28
N SER A 106 -9.26 11.94 -7.59
CA SER A 106 -9.19 11.64 -6.15
C SER A 106 -8.23 10.47 -5.87
N ASP A 107 -8.35 9.38 -6.63
CA ASP A 107 -7.50 8.20 -6.50
C ASP A 107 -6.03 8.53 -6.79
N GLU A 108 -5.78 9.33 -7.84
CA GLU A 108 -4.44 9.82 -8.18
C GLU A 108 -3.83 10.69 -7.05
N ILE A 109 -4.62 11.58 -6.44
CA ILE A 109 -4.16 12.44 -5.34
C ILE A 109 -3.95 11.64 -4.05
N ALA A 110 -4.72 10.58 -3.82
CA ALA A 110 -4.55 9.70 -2.66
C ALA A 110 -3.22 8.93 -2.72
N HIS A 111 -2.79 8.51 -3.92
CA HIS A 111 -1.61 7.67 -4.10
C HIS A 111 -0.30 8.34 -3.64
N PRO A 112 0.50 7.76 -2.74
CA PRO A 112 1.75 8.36 -2.22
C PRO A 112 2.81 8.80 -3.26
N PHE A 113 2.85 8.18 -4.45
CA PHE A 113 3.82 8.35 -5.54
C PHE A 113 5.28 8.01 -5.24
N TYR A 114 5.98 8.77 -4.38
CA TYR A 114 7.42 8.59 -4.20
C TYR A 114 7.91 8.88 -2.78
N PRO A 115 8.85 8.08 -2.26
CA PRO A 115 9.30 6.78 -2.76
C PRO A 115 8.28 5.67 -2.44
N GLU A 116 8.21 4.66 -3.31
CA GLU A 116 7.42 3.42 -3.11
C GLU A 116 8.30 2.26 -2.61
N ILE A 117 9.61 2.35 -2.82
CA ILE A 117 10.60 1.39 -2.37
C ILE A 117 11.70 2.08 -1.57
N ALA A 118 12.26 1.37 -0.59
CA ALA A 118 13.41 1.82 0.17
C ALA A 118 14.34 0.65 0.51
N VAL A 119 15.47 0.98 1.13
CA VAL A 119 16.44 -0.01 1.60
C VAL A 119 16.48 0.01 3.12
N LEU A 120 16.22 -1.15 3.71
CA LEU A 120 16.40 -1.44 5.12
C LEU A 120 17.69 -2.23 5.31
N LYS A 121 18.39 -2.07 6.44
CA LYS A 121 19.48 -2.97 6.83
C LYS A 121 18.98 -3.93 7.90
N ARG A 122 19.01 -5.23 7.61
CA ARG A 122 18.66 -6.30 8.55
C ARG A 122 19.86 -7.22 8.74
N ALA A 123 20.27 -7.45 9.99
CA ALA A 123 21.44 -8.28 10.32
C ALA A 123 22.71 -7.93 9.50
N GLY A 124 22.90 -6.65 9.17
CA GLY A 124 24.05 -6.17 8.38
C GLY A 124 23.90 -6.31 6.85
N ALA A 125 22.85 -6.97 6.36
CA ALA A 125 22.56 -7.08 4.93
C ALA A 125 21.48 -6.06 4.49
N PRO A 126 21.63 -5.44 3.30
CA PRO A 126 20.59 -4.60 2.73
C PRO A 126 19.41 -5.47 2.25
N MET A 127 18.20 -5.00 2.52
CA MET A 127 16.93 -5.61 2.14
C MET A 127 16.06 -4.54 1.49
N LEU A 128 15.41 -4.89 0.38
CA LEU A 128 14.41 -4.02 -0.23
C LEU A 128 13.10 -4.12 0.54
N VAL A 129 12.51 -2.96 0.80
CA VAL A 129 11.19 -2.83 1.41
C VAL A 129 10.29 -2.01 0.49
N SER A 130 8.99 -2.31 0.48
CA SER A 130 7.98 -1.65 -0.33
C SER A 130 6.88 -1.08 0.56
N GLU A 131 6.18 -0.08 0.05
CA GLU A 131 5.04 0.52 0.75
C GLU A 131 3.96 -0.54 1.04
N SER A 132 3.52 -0.59 2.30
CA SER A 132 2.45 -1.46 2.78
C SER A 132 1.23 -0.69 3.26
N SER A 133 1.42 0.53 3.78
CA SER A 133 0.35 1.39 4.25
C SER A 133 0.74 2.86 4.19
N THR A 134 -0.26 3.75 4.07
CA THR A 134 -0.06 5.20 4.15
C THR A 134 -1.11 5.91 5.00
N VAL A 135 -0.66 6.91 5.76
CA VAL A 135 -1.52 7.77 6.58
C VAL A 135 -0.95 9.19 6.60
N ASN A 136 -1.75 10.20 6.24
CA ASN A 136 -1.39 11.62 6.34
C ASN A 136 -0.02 11.99 5.71
N GLY A 137 0.32 11.36 4.58
CA GLY A 137 1.59 11.57 3.88
C GLY A 137 2.80 10.83 4.46
N TYR A 138 2.60 10.04 5.52
CA TYR A 138 3.54 9.02 5.96
C TYR A 138 3.26 7.73 5.20
N SER A 139 4.32 7.00 4.86
CA SER A 139 4.22 5.63 4.32
C SER A 139 5.00 4.67 5.20
N LEU A 140 4.39 3.55 5.53
CA LEU A 140 5.06 2.40 6.13
C LEU A 140 5.59 1.51 5.01
N LEU A 141 6.86 1.16 5.08
CA LEU A 141 7.52 0.26 4.13
C LEU A 141 8.03 -0.98 4.86
N GLU A 142 7.58 -2.13 4.40
CA GLU A 142 7.86 -3.44 4.96
C GLU A 142 8.44 -4.38 3.88
N SER A 143 8.91 -5.55 4.29
CA SER A 143 9.38 -6.55 3.33
C SER A 143 8.20 -7.04 2.46
N PRO A 144 8.28 -6.95 1.12
CA PRO A 144 7.20 -7.43 0.23
C PRO A 144 7.08 -8.96 0.25
N THR A 145 8.17 -9.64 0.61
CA THR A 145 8.20 -11.08 0.76
C THR A 145 8.30 -11.43 2.23
N ARG A 146 7.65 -12.54 2.61
CA ARG A 146 7.99 -13.20 3.87
C ARG A 146 9.44 -13.66 3.79
N GLY A 147 10.27 -13.12 4.69
CA GLY A 147 11.62 -13.64 4.89
C GLY A 147 11.57 -15.02 5.56
N THR A 148 12.71 -15.49 6.04
CA THR A 148 12.80 -16.68 6.92
C THR A 148 12.12 -16.48 8.28
N GLU A 149 11.64 -15.27 8.57
CA GLU A 149 10.95 -14.92 9.81
C GLU A 149 9.50 -14.56 9.54
N ASP A 150 8.65 -15.05 10.44
CA ASP A 150 7.20 -14.98 10.49
C ASP A 150 6.65 -13.56 10.76
N ALA A 151 7.19 -12.56 10.07
CA ALA A 151 6.84 -11.17 10.27
C ALA A 151 5.44 -10.86 9.72
N MET A 152 4.60 -10.23 10.54
CA MET A 152 3.26 -9.78 10.19
C MET A 152 3.36 -8.46 9.42
N THR A 153 2.78 -8.40 8.23
CA THR A 153 2.64 -7.15 7.46
C THR A 153 1.38 -6.40 7.89
N ASP A 154 1.45 -5.07 7.95
CA ASP A 154 0.31 -4.20 8.30
C ASP A 154 -0.60 -3.95 7.09
N VAL A 155 -1.23 -5.02 6.59
CA VAL A 155 -2.19 -4.95 5.49
C VAL A 155 -3.61 -4.96 6.03
N ASP A 156 -4.43 -3.99 5.62
CA ASP A 156 -5.85 -3.92 5.98
C ASP A 156 -6.62 -5.17 5.46
N PRO A 157 -7.17 -6.02 6.35
CA PRO A 157 -7.93 -7.20 5.96
C PRO A 157 -9.16 -6.87 5.10
N ALA A 158 -9.79 -5.71 5.30
CA ALA A 158 -10.97 -5.31 4.54
C ALA A 158 -10.62 -4.94 3.09
N ALA A 159 -9.51 -4.22 2.89
CA ALA A 159 -9.01 -3.89 1.56
C ALA A 159 -8.65 -5.17 0.78
N ALA A 160 -7.96 -6.12 1.42
CA ALA A 160 -7.61 -7.41 0.82
C ALA A 160 -8.86 -8.24 0.47
N ALA A 161 -9.87 -8.27 1.35
CA ALA A 161 -11.14 -8.95 1.09
C ALA A 161 -11.89 -8.37 -0.12
N LYS A 162 -11.91 -7.04 -0.27
CA LYS A 162 -12.51 -6.37 -1.44
C LYS A 162 -11.79 -6.72 -2.75
N GLN A 163 -10.46 -6.78 -2.74
CA GLN A 163 -9.69 -7.21 -3.91
C GLN A 163 -10.00 -8.66 -4.31
N ALA A 164 -10.13 -9.56 -3.33
CA ALA A 164 -10.52 -10.95 -3.57
C ALA A 164 -11.93 -11.01 -4.21
N ARG A 165 -12.87 -10.21 -3.69
CA ARG A 165 -14.21 -10.06 -4.25
C ARG A 165 -14.17 -9.57 -5.71
N GLU A 166 -13.48 -8.47 -6.00
CA GLU A 166 -13.38 -7.91 -7.36
C GLU A 166 -12.75 -8.90 -8.34
N LEU A 167 -11.79 -9.71 -7.89
CA LEU A 167 -11.20 -10.77 -8.69
C LEU A 167 -12.23 -11.86 -9.01
N LEU A 168 -13.02 -12.28 -8.02
CA LEU A 168 -14.06 -13.29 -8.20
C LEU A 168 -15.20 -12.80 -9.10
N GLU A 169 -15.66 -11.56 -8.94
CA GLU A 169 -16.68 -10.97 -9.82
C GLU A 169 -16.19 -10.93 -11.27
N ARG A 170 -14.93 -10.54 -11.51
CA ARG A 170 -14.32 -10.58 -12.85
C ARG A 170 -14.20 -12.00 -13.39
N TYR A 171 -13.81 -12.95 -12.54
CA TYR A 171 -13.68 -14.36 -12.91
C TYR A 171 -15.03 -14.98 -13.31
N VAL A 172 -16.06 -14.81 -12.48
CA VAL A 172 -17.42 -15.28 -12.76
C VAL A 172 -18.03 -14.57 -13.95
N GLY A 173 -17.74 -13.28 -14.14
CA GLY A 173 -18.15 -12.54 -15.34
C GLY A 173 -17.60 -13.15 -16.63
N LEU A 174 -16.38 -13.72 -16.60
CA LEU A 174 -15.79 -14.45 -17.72
C LEU A 174 -16.32 -15.89 -17.83
N GLN A 175 -16.61 -16.54 -16.70
CA GLN A 175 -17.06 -17.94 -16.66
C GLN A 175 -18.31 -18.12 -15.77
N PRO A 176 -19.51 -17.73 -16.27
CA PRO A 176 -20.72 -17.74 -15.46
C PRO A 176 -21.17 -19.13 -14.98
N HIS A 177 -20.75 -20.20 -15.68
CA HIS A 177 -21.08 -21.57 -15.33
C HIS A 177 -20.32 -22.10 -14.11
N GLU A 178 -19.24 -21.43 -13.68
CA GLU A 178 -18.50 -21.79 -12.47
C GLU A 178 -19.08 -21.14 -11.20
N ALA A 179 -20.03 -20.21 -11.36
CA ALA A 179 -20.60 -19.42 -10.26
C ALA A 179 -21.20 -20.26 -9.11
N SER A 180 -21.69 -21.48 -9.41
CA SER A 180 -22.29 -22.38 -8.43
C SER A 180 -21.29 -23.28 -7.70
N ASN A 181 -20.00 -23.24 -8.04
CA ASN A 181 -18.99 -24.12 -7.44
C ASN A 181 -17.61 -23.47 -7.39
N LEU A 182 -17.46 -22.44 -6.55
CA LEU A 182 -16.17 -21.77 -6.33
C LEU A 182 -15.59 -22.11 -4.97
N SER A 183 -14.27 -22.25 -4.92
CA SER A 183 -13.52 -22.37 -3.67
C SER A 183 -12.37 -21.38 -3.66
N VAL A 184 -12.36 -20.53 -2.63
CA VAL A 184 -11.30 -19.56 -2.38
C VAL A 184 -10.42 -20.11 -1.29
N VAL A 185 -9.12 -20.23 -1.59
CA VAL A 185 -8.13 -20.67 -0.62
C VAL A 185 -7.28 -19.47 -0.21
N LEU A 186 -7.45 -19.02 1.03
CA LEU A 186 -6.58 -18.02 1.65
C LEU A 186 -5.31 -18.71 2.13
N TYR A 187 -4.23 -18.56 1.36
CA TYR A 187 -2.94 -19.17 1.66
C TYR A 187 -2.08 -18.23 2.52
N ASN A 188 -1.52 -18.77 3.60
CA ASN A 188 -0.71 -18.06 4.59
C ASN A 188 -1.43 -16.83 5.18
N ALA A 189 -2.72 -16.96 5.51
CA ALA A 189 -3.43 -15.95 6.27
C ALA A 189 -2.97 -16.01 7.73
N ASP A 190 -2.29 -14.97 8.20
CA ASP A 190 -1.76 -14.92 9.59
C ASP A 190 -2.67 -14.12 10.53
N ALA A 191 -3.64 -13.38 9.98
CA ALA A 191 -4.64 -12.66 10.76
C ALA A 191 -6.01 -13.34 10.61
N ALA A 192 -6.66 -13.67 11.72
CA ALA A 192 -8.02 -14.21 11.74
C ALA A 192 -9.06 -13.23 11.17
N GLU A 193 -8.72 -11.94 11.09
CA GLU A 193 -9.59 -10.90 10.52
C GLU A 193 -9.75 -11.02 9.00
N LEU A 194 -8.74 -11.53 8.29
CA LEU A 194 -8.78 -11.64 6.84
C LEU A 194 -9.80 -12.69 6.35
N PRO A 195 -9.84 -13.92 6.88
CA PRO A 195 -10.89 -14.87 6.55
C PRO A 195 -12.30 -14.34 6.86
N LEU A 196 -12.50 -13.70 8.02
CA LEU A 196 -13.81 -13.13 8.40
C LEU A 196 -14.22 -11.99 7.46
N ALA A 197 -13.31 -11.06 7.16
CA ALA A 197 -13.56 -9.97 6.23
C ALA A 197 -13.90 -10.51 4.83
N THR A 198 -13.21 -11.56 4.38
CA THR A 198 -13.45 -12.22 3.09
C THR A 198 -14.84 -12.87 3.06
N VAL A 199 -15.21 -13.63 4.09
CA VAL A 199 -16.56 -14.25 4.19
C VAL A 199 -17.64 -13.17 4.18
N ARG A 200 -17.47 -12.09 4.94
CA ARG A 200 -18.43 -10.96 4.97
C ARG A 200 -18.58 -10.30 3.61
N GLU A 201 -17.48 -9.94 2.94
CA GLU A 201 -17.53 -9.35 1.60
C GLU A 201 -18.19 -10.30 0.58
N LEU A 202 -17.88 -11.59 0.60
CA LEU A 202 -18.46 -12.56 -0.33
C LEU A 202 -19.93 -12.90 -0.03
N SER A 203 -20.34 -12.94 1.24
CA SER A 203 -21.74 -13.20 1.64
C SER A 203 -22.71 -12.18 1.05
N SER A 204 -22.27 -10.92 0.90
CA SER A 204 -23.05 -9.86 0.25
C SER A 204 -23.42 -10.22 -1.20
N ILE A 205 -22.55 -10.93 -1.92
CA ILE A 205 -22.80 -11.39 -3.30
C ILE A 205 -23.61 -12.69 -3.33
N GLN A 206 -23.42 -13.57 -2.35
CA GLN A 206 -24.20 -14.81 -2.26
C GLN A 206 -25.69 -14.52 -2.04
N THR A 207 -26.00 -13.44 -1.31
CA THR A 207 -27.39 -13.00 -1.04
C THR A 207 -28.14 -12.62 -2.33
N ASP A 208 -27.43 -12.17 -3.36
CA ASP A 208 -28.00 -11.88 -4.68
C ASP A 208 -28.25 -13.14 -5.53
N GLY A 209 -27.97 -14.34 -5.00
CA GLY A 209 -28.19 -15.64 -5.64
C GLY A 209 -27.25 -15.93 -6.81
N ARG A 210 -26.20 -15.12 -6.99
CA ARG A 210 -25.29 -15.17 -8.14
C ARG A 210 -24.06 -16.06 -7.93
N LEU A 211 -23.72 -16.40 -6.70
CA LEU A 211 -22.43 -17.02 -6.37
C LEU A 211 -22.56 -17.97 -5.18
N GLN A 212 -22.00 -19.16 -5.27
CA GLN A 212 -21.76 -20.06 -4.15
C GLN A 212 -20.25 -20.26 -4.00
N CYS A 213 -19.70 -19.82 -2.87
CA CYS A 213 -18.27 -19.86 -2.64
C CYS A 213 -17.93 -20.40 -1.24
N SER A 214 -17.04 -21.39 -1.20
CA SER A 214 -16.42 -21.88 0.02
C SER A 214 -15.10 -21.15 0.27
N VAL A 215 -14.87 -20.70 1.50
CA VAL A 215 -13.59 -20.07 1.90
C VAL A 215 -12.83 -21.05 2.78
N SER A 216 -11.60 -21.39 2.39
CA SER A 216 -10.72 -22.24 3.19
C SER A 216 -9.40 -21.54 3.49
N VAL A 217 -8.86 -21.77 4.69
CA VAL A 217 -7.60 -21.18 5.13
C VAL A 217 -6.53 -22.26 5.12
N ARG A 218 -5.38 -21.95 4.55
CA ARG A 218 -4.20 -22.82 4.59
C ARG A 218 -3.00 -22.02 5.08
N HIS A 219 -2.14 -22.67 5.85
CA HIS A 219 -0.87 -22.09 6.30
C HIS A 219 0.23 -23.16 6.20
N SER A 220 1.44 -22.76 5.82
CA SER A 220 2.60 -23.65 5.74
C SER A 220 3.03 -24.20 7.10
N ASP A 221 2.94 -23.37 8.15
CA ASP A 221 3.11 -23.75 9.55
C ASP A 221 1.78 -24.17 10.21
N PRO A 222 1.66 -25.43 10.69
CA PRO A 222 0.47 -25.92 11.37
C PRO A 222 0.21 -25.28 12.76
N ALA A 223 1.23 -24.75 13.44
CA ALA A 223 1.05 -24.10 14.73
C ALA A 223 0.28 -22.77 14.56
N LYS A 224 0.71 -21.96 13.60
CA LYS A 224 0.00 -20.74 13.19
C LYS A 224 -1.41 -21.01 12.71
N LEU A 225 -1.62 -22.05 11.90
CA LEU A 225 -2.97 -22.43 11.45
C LEU A 225 -3.91 -22.66 12.63
N ARG A 226 -3.44 -23.37 13.67
CA ARG A 226 -4.23 -23.61 14.90
C ARG A 226 -4.50 -22.32 15.67
N SER A 227 -3.53 -21.40 15.72
CA SER A 227 -3.72 -20.09 16.36
C SER A 227 -4.81 -19.28 15.66
N VAL A 228 -4.73 -19.18 14.33
CA VAL A 228 -5.72 -18.47 13.50
C VAL A 228 -7.11 -19.10 13.65
N TYR A 229 -7.22 -20.43 13.63
CA TYR A 229 -8.50 -21.10 13.89
C TYR A 229 -9.02 -20.83 15.31
N GLY A 230 -8.15 -20.84 16.32
CA GLY A 230 -8.55 -20.52 17.70
C GLY A 230 -9.09 -19.08 17.82
N GLU A 231 -8.42 -18.12 17.21
CA GLU A 231 -8.88 -16.73 17.14
C GLU A 231 -10.20 -16.58 16.36
N LEU A 232 -10.35 -17.30 15.25
CA LEU A 232 -11.59 -17.32 14.45
C LEU A 232 -12.78 -17.82 15.27
N VAL A 233 -12.61 -18.93 16.00
CA VAL A 233 -13.68 -19.49 16.85
C VAL A 233 -14.04 -18.52 17.97
N ASN A 234 -13.05 -17.87 18.58
CA ASN A 234 -13.31 -16.88 19.63
C ASN A 234 -14.04 -15.64 19.09
N LYS A 235 -13.65 -15.12 17.91
CA LYS A 235 -14.28 -13.95 17.28
C LYS A 235 -15.67 -14.26 16.69
N ALA A 236 -15.89 -15.47 16.18
CA ALA A 236 -17.19 -15.91 15.68
C ALA A 236 -18.20 -16.21 16.81
N GLY A 237 -17.72 -16.49 18.02
CA GLY A 237 -18.56 -16.64 19.21
C GLY A 237 -19.33 -15.37 19.60
N ASP A 238 -18.83 -14.19 19.19
CA ASP A 238 -19.48 -12.89 19.40
C ASP A 238 -20.45 -12.50 18.27
N ASP A 239 -20.50 -13.23 17.15
CA ASP A 239 -21.34 -12.95 15.97
C ASP A 239 -21.89 -14.26 15.36
N PRO A 240 -22.98 -14.83 15.93
CA PRO A 240 -23.44 -16.20 15.69
C PRO A 240 -23.94 -16.48 14.25
N GLU A 241 -24.09 -15.47 13.40
CA GLU A 241 -24.48 -15.65 11.99
C GLU A 241 -23.31 -16.09 11.10
N ALA A 242 -22.05 -15.88 11.51
CA ALA A 242 -20.87 -16.18 10.68
C ALA A 242 -20.54 -17.68 10.54
N MET A 243 -21.04 -18.54 11.43
CA MET A 243 -20.72 -19.98 11.43
C MET A 243 -21.71 -20.86 10.67
N SER A 244 -22.87 -20.35 10.26
CA SER A 244 -23.90 -21.17 9.58
C SER A 244 -23.60 -21.41 8.09
N GLN A 245 -22.55 -20.80 7.52
CA GLN A 245 -22.25 -20.85 6.08
C GLN A 245 -20.78 -21.14 5.74
N ALA A 246 -19.97 -21.57 6.72
CA ALA A 246 -18.60 -22.03 6.49
C ALA A 246 -18.54 -23.53 6.16
#